data_AF-T1IRW2-F1
#
_entry.id   AF-T1IRW2-F1
#
_cell.length_a   1.000
_cell.length_b   1.000
_cell.length_c   1.000
_cell.angle_alpha   90.00
_cell.angle_beta   90.00
_cell.angle_gamma   90.00
#
_symmetry.space_group_name_H-M   'P 1'
#
loop_
_entity.id
_entity.type
_entity.pdbx_description
1 polymer ?
#
loop_
_entity_poly.entity_id
_entity_poly.type
_entity_poly.pdbx_seq_one_letter_code
_entity_poly.pdbx_strand_id
1 'polypeptide(L)'
;MFCSTAPIVDDEEQKGGCKVESETLHSPLTEILNDIPPTREEIIQAQKVDSFCRKLRNLLNTNENGQKELCKAYKKDSKYEHYTFRDWKHKLRGYILDTDENDGSKMLVFFNPTHEEELDDSGNGSKAVKRALFTCHVDPLSGHAGRSKTLDRAKLLYYWPGMDRDTRIYVKACRHCQQYKPSQHKKCAGPYTSHNMTTPWEVMCIDLMGQSQHQGVSLNGF
;
A
#
# COMPACT_ATOMS: atom_id res chain seq x y z
N MET A 1 -11.75 76.31 -10.28
CA MET A 1 -11.61 75.04 -9.55
C MET A 1 -10.14 74.66 -9.55
N PHE A 2 -9.52 74.81 -8.38
CA PHE A 2 -8.28 74.24 -7.81
C PHE A 2 -7.39 73.41 -8.77
N CYS A 3 -6.13 73.77 -9.07
CA CYS A 3 -4.94 74.03 -8.23
C CYS A 3 -4.33 72.78 -7.56
N SER A 4 -3.31 72.24 -8.22
CA SER A 4 -1.94 71.92 -7.74
C SER A 4 -1.65 70.92 -6.60
N THR A 5 -0.52 70.22 -6.81
CA THR A 5 0.52 69.85 -5.83
C THR A 5 0.48 68.43 -5.26
N ALA A 6 1.53 67.66 -5.58
CA ALA A 6 1.99 66.53 -4.79
C ALA A 6 2.73 67.01 -3.53
N PRO A 7 2.74 66.22 -2.45
CA PRO A 7 3.85 66.23 -1.53
C PRO A 7 4.54 64.86 -1.44
N ILE A 8 5.87 64.91 -1.37
CA ILE A 8 6.76 63.91 -0.81
C ILE A 8 7.08 64.40 0.61
N VAL A 9 6.86 63.58 1.65
CA VAL A 9 7.73 63.46 2.84
C VAL A 9 7.34 62.21 3.65
N ASP A 10 8.31 61.30 3.73
CA ASP A 10 8.81 60.56 4.89
C ASP A 10 7.88 60.28 6.09
N ASP A 11 7.70 58.99 6.39
CA ASP A 11 7.63 58.56 7.79
C ASP A 11 8.37 57.24 7.98
N GLU A 12 9.10 57.22 9.09
CA GLU A 12 10.17 56.31 9.46
C GLU A 12 9.73 54.88 9.74
N GLU A 13 10.67 53.98 9.44
CA GLU A 13 11.03 52.77 10.16
C GLU A 13 10.33 52.54 11.53
N GLN A 14 9.47 51.51 11.59
CA GLN A 14 9.34 50.70 12.81
C GLN A 14 9.51 49.22 12.49
N LYS A 15 10.71 48.74 12.83
CA LYS A 15 11.11 47.34 12.94
C LYS A 15 10.06 46.53 13.71
N GLY A 16 9.47 45.56 13.02
CA GLY A 16 8.77 44.44 13.62
C GLY A 16 9.19 43.17 12.90
N GLY A 17 10.33 42.60 13.28
CA GLY A 17 10.77 41.30 12.79
C GLY A 17 9.74 40.24 13.20
N CYS A 18 8.92 39.80 12.26
CA CYS A 18 8.03 38.66 12.46
C CYS A 18 8.87 37.38 12.37
N LYS A 19 9.48 37.03 13.50
CA LYS A 19 10.02 35.69 13.73
C LYS A 19 8.84 34.83 14.19
N VAL A 20 8.11 34.25 13.25
CA VAL A 20 7.10 33.25 13.55
C VAL A 20 7.46 32.00 12.76
N GLU A 21 8.12 31.13 13.53
CA GLU A 21 8.21 29.67 13.48
C GLU A 21 7.73 29.01 12.20
N SER A 22 8.63 28.26 11.58
CA SER A 22 8.29 27.27 10.57
C SER A 22 7.32 26.27 11.20
N GLU A 23 6.03 26.49 10.95
CA GLU A 23 4.96 25.53 11.24
C GLU A 23 5.27 24.26 10.46
N THR A 24 5.99 23.36 11.12
CA THR A 24 6.15 21.99 10.67
C THR A 24 4.76 21.42 10.71
N LEU A 25 4.28 20.96 9.55
CA LEU A 25 3.05 20.19 9.39
C LEU A 25 3.21 18.88 10.18
N HIS A 26 3.11 18.94 11.50
CA HIS A 26 2.86 17.79 12.34
C HIS A 26 1.43 17.35 12.02
N SER A 27 1.34 16.21 11.35
CA SER A 27 0.11 15.63 10.84
C SER A 27 -0.95 15.52 11.94
N PRO A 28 -2.24 15.78 11.66
CA PRO A 28 -3.36 15.60 12.60
C PRO A 28 -3.46 14.21 13.26
N LEU A 29 -2.70 13.23 12.77
CA LEU A 29 -2.58 11.88 13.34
C LEU A 29 -1.84 11.84 14.69
N THR A 30 -0.95 12.79 14.99
CA THR A 30 -0.20 12.80 16.26
C THR A 30 -0.98 13.38 17.43
N GLU A 31 -2.08 14.09 17.21
CA GLU A 31 -2.93 14.64 18.28
C GLU A 31 -3.96 13.63 18.81
N ILE A 32 -4.30 12.60 18.03
CA ILE A 32 -5.32 11.60 18.40
C ILE A 32 -4.74 10.47 19.28
N LEU A 33 -3.42 10.30 19.26
CA LEU A 33 -2.69 9.33 20.06
C LEU A 33 -1.74 10.11 20.97
N ASN A 34 -2.02 10.18 22.28
CA ASN A 34 -1.11 10.75 23.30
C ASN A 34 0.23 9.98 23.45
N ASP A 35 0.53 9.09 22.51
CA ASP A 35 1.77 8.34 22.43
C ASP A 35 2.73 9.13 21.54
N ILE A 36 3.66 9.86 22.15
CA ILE A 36 4.80 10.42 21.43
C ILE A 36 5.46 9.26 20.66
N PRO A 37 5.56 9.30 19.32
CA PRO A 37 6.16 8.22 18.56
C PRO A 37 7.61 8.04 19.02
N PRO A 38 8.08 6.79 19.22
CA PRO A 38 9.42 6.53 19.73
C PRO A 38 10.48 7.13 18.81
N THR A 39 11.53 7.66 19.42
CA THR A 39 12.63 8.28 18.67
C THR A 39 13.42 7.22 17.90
N ARG A 40 14.14 7.68 16.86
CA ARG A 40 15.01 6.82 16.04
C ARG A 40 16.04 6.07 16.90
N GLU A 41 16.58 6.75 17.90
CA GLU A 41 17.55 6.22 18.85
C GLU A 41 16.93 5.12 19.73
N GLU A 42 15.74 5.36 20.29
CA GLU A 42 15.00 4.39 21.10
C GLU A 42 14.70 3.11 20.32
N ILE A 43 14.28 3.25 19.06
CA ILE A 43 14.04 2.11 18.16
C ILE A 43 15.32 1.32 17.93
N ILE A 44 16.44 1.99 17.65
CA ILE A 44 17.74 1.33 17.44
C ILE A 44 18.17 0.56 18.69
N GLN A 45 18.00 1.14 19.89
CA GLN A 45 18.32 0.48 21.15
C GLN A 45 17.42 -0.73 21.42
N ALA A 46 16.11 -0.57 21.25
CA ALA A 46 15.16 -1.68 21.38
C ALA A 46 15.51 -2.83 20.41
N GLN A 47 15.87 -2.49 19.16
CA GLN A 47 16.34 -3.48 18.22
C GLN A 47 17.62 -4.18 18.72
N LYS A 48 18.60 -3.45 19.28
CA LYS A 48 19.88 -4.03 19.78
C LYS A 48 19.65 -5.08 20.87
N VAL A 49 18.64 -4.88 21.71
CA VAL A 49 18.24 -5.82 22.76
C VAL A 49 17.52 -7.03 22.19
N ASP A 50 16.70 -6.85 21.15
CA ASP A 50 15.94 -7.96 20.56
C ASP A 50 16.84 -9.00 19.85
N SER A 51 16.67 -10.27 20.27
CA SER A 51 17.48 -11.39 19.80
C SER A 51 17.35 -11.65 18.30
N PHE A 52 16.20 -11.36 17.70
CA PHE A 52 15.94 -11.56 16.27
C PHE A 52 16.49 -10.40 15.44
N CYS A 53 16.20 -9.16 15.82
CA CYS A 53 16.72 -7.94 15.17
C CYS A 53 18.26 -7.88 15.21
N ARG A 54 18.88 -8.37 16.29
CA ARG A 54 20.33 -8.52 16.38
C ARG A 54 20.87 -9.52 15.36
N LYS A 55 20.24 -10.69 15.22
CA LYS A 55 20.63 -11.70 14.22
C LYS A 55 20.52 -11.17 12.79
N LEU A 56 19.42 -10.48 12.48
CA LEU A 56 19.21 -9.84 11.17
C LEU A 56 20.27 -8.79 10.86
N ARG A 57 20.58 -7.89 11.82
CA ARG A 57 21.65 -6.90 11.64
C ARG A 57 23.01 -7.55 11.39
N ASN A 58 23.35 -8.60 12.11
CA ASN A 58 24.62 -9.31 11.88
C ASN A 58 24.68 -9.90 10.47
N LEU A 59 23.58 -10.48 9.98
CA LEU A 59 23.50 -11.04 8.62
C LEU A 59 23.62 -9.94 7.55
N LEU A 60 22.96 -8.80 7.74
CA LEU A 60 22.99 -7.68 6.79
C LEU A 60 24.34 -6.94 6.77
N ASN A 61 25.08 -6.90 7.88
CA ASN A 61 26.40 -6.28 7.95
C ASN A 61 27.55 -7.20 7.47
N THR A 62 27.27 -8.44 7.07
CA THR A 62 28.29 -9.43 6.72
C THR A 62 28.19 -9.87 5.26
N ASN A 63 29.32 -10.20 4.63
CA ASN A 63 29.38 -10.79 3.28
C ASN A 63 28.75 -12.20 3.22
N GLU A 64 28.53 -12.74 2.01
CA GLU A 64 27.87 -14.05 1.84
C GLU A 64 28.55 -15.20 2.60
N ASN A 65 29.88 -15.21 2.69
CA ASN A 65 30.61 -16.25 3.41
C ASN A 65 30.34 -16.17 4.91
N GLY A 66 30.39 -14.98 5.50
CA GLY A 66 30.05 -14.81 6.91
C GLY A 66 28.55 -14.97 7.19
N GLN A 67 27.66 -14.69 6.24
CA GLN A 67 26.24 -15.03 6.36
C GLN A 67 26.04 -16.56 6.48
N LYS A 68 26.78 -17.37 5.72
CA LYS A 68 26.71 -18.84 5.82
C LYS A 68 27.17 -19.31 7.21
N GLU A 69 28.25 -18.76 7.74
CA GLU A 69 28.75 -19.12 9.08
C GLU A 69 27.78 -18.69 10.19
N LEU A 70 27.21 -17.49 10.10
CA LEU A 70 26.17 -17.03 11.04
C LEU A 70 24.92 -17.90 10.99
N CYS A 71 24.46 -18.32 9.80
CA CYS A 71 23.31 -19.23 9.68
C CYS A 71 23.59 -20.60 10.32
N LYS A 72 24.82 -21.12 10.20
CA LYS A 72 25.22 -22.35 10.91
C LYS A 72 25.23 -22.15 12.43
N ALA A 73 25.70 -21.00 12.91
CA ALA A 73 25.67 -20.68 14.33
C ALA A 73 24.24 -20.55 14.86
N TYR A 74 23.34 -19.90 14.11
CA TYR A 74 21.94 -19.69 14.49
C TYR A 74 21.09 -20.95 14.47
N LYS A 75 21.49 -21.99 13.71
CA LYS A 75 20.85 -23.31 13.76
C LYS A 75 20.92 -23.98 15.13
N LYS A 76 21.91 -23.62 15.96
CA LYS A 76 22.03 -24.15 17.33
C LYS A 76 20.97 -23.58 18.27
N ASP A 77 20.29 -22.51 17.87
CA ASP A 77 19.14 -21.98 18.58
C ASP A 77 17.91 -22.83 18.20
N SER A 78 17.28 -23.45 19.21
CA SER A 78 16.12 -24.33 19.03
C SER A 78 15.00 -23.68 18.20
N LYS A 79 14.86 -22.35 18.27
CA LYS A 79 13.85 -21.60 17.49
C LYS A 79 14.11 -21.62 15.97
N TYR A 80 15.36 -21.75 15.54
CA TYR A 80 15.78 -21.63 14.14
C TYR A 80 16.50 -22.88 13.61
N GLU A 81 16.42 -24.00 14.32
CA GLU A 81 17.08 -25.26 13.95
C GLU A 81 16.69 -25.73 12.53
N HIS A 82 15.41 -25.55 12.18
CA HIS A 82 14.87 -25.92 10.87
C HIS A 82 15.18 -24.91 9.76
N TYR A 83 15.68 -23.72 10.08
CA TYR A 83 15.97 -22.70 9.07
C TYR A 83 17.24 -23.07 8.29
N THR A 84 17.11 -23.16 6.96
CA THR A 84 18.26 -23.28 6.06
C THR A 84 18.85 -21.91 5.74
N PHE A 85 20.05 -21.89 5.16
CA PHE A 85 20.65 -20.66 4.62
C PHE A 85 19.72 -19.96 3.61
N ARG A 86 19.00 -20.76 2.81
CA ARG A 86 18.05 -20.24 1.83
C ARG A 86 16.84 -19.58 2.51
N ASP A 87 16.35 -20.14 3.62
CA ASP A 87 15.25 -19.56 4.39
C ASP A 87 15.66 -18.23 5.02
N TRP A 88 16.88 -18.15 5.56
CA TRP A 88 17.46 -16.89 6.03
C TRP A 88 17.59 -15.86 4.91
N LYS A 89 18.10 -16.25 3.73
CA LYS A 89 18.13 -15.34 2.57
C LYS A 89 16.75 -14.83 2.19
N HIS A 90 15.74 -15.71 2.12
CA HIS A 90 14.37 -15.28 1.81
C HIS A 90 13.81 -14.35 2.88
N LYS A 91 14.10 -14.60 4.16
CA LYS A 91 13.67 -13.76 5.27
C LYS A 91 14.34 -12.38 5.23
N LEU A 92 15.64 -12.33 4.93
CA LEU A 92 16.43 -11.09 4.86
C LEU A 92 15.96 -10.13 3.76
N ARG A 93 15.39 -10.63 2.66
CA ARG A 93 14.90 -9.80 1.53
C ARG A 93 13.87 -8.74 1.90
N GLY A 94 13.18 -8.89 3.03
CA GLY A 94 12.24 -7.88 3.52
C GLY A 94 12.84 -6.85 4.46
N TYR A 95 14.17 -6.86 4.68
CA TYR A 95 14.80 -5.99 5.66
C TYR A 95 15.99 -5.24 5.05
N ILE A 96 16.11 -3.98 5.43
CA ILE A 96 17.23 -3.11 5.06
C ILE A 96 17.81 -2.44 6.30
N LEU A 97 19.05 -1.96 6.19
CA LEU A 97 19.67 -1.09 7.20
C LEU A 97 19.62 0.34 6.70
N ASP A 98 18.68 1.11 7.26
CA ASP A 98 18.68 2.55 7.10
C ASP A 98 19.86 3.13 7.90
N THR A 99 20.80 3.74 7.20
CA THR A 99 22.02 4.30 7.80
C THR A 99 21.92 5.81 7.77
N ASP A 100 22.00 6.45 8.94
CA ASP A 100 22.03 7.90 9.01
C ASP A 100 23.43 8.41 8.62
N GLU A 101 23.47 9.38 7.72
CA GLU A 101 24.71 9.91 7.17
C GLU A 101 25.49 10.76 8.18
N ASN A 102 24.84 11.30 9.21
CA ASN A 102 25.46 12.23 10.16
C ASN A 102 26.21 11.48 11.26
N ASP A 103 25.63 10.41 11.80
CA ASP A 103 26.18 9.67 12.95
C ASP A 103 26.52 8.20 12.64
N GLY A 104 26.20 7.71 11.43
CA GLY A 104 26.43 6.34 11.00
C GLY A 104 25.54 5.29 11.68
N SER A 105 24.49 5.73 12.39
CA SER A 105 23.61 4.82 13.11
C SER A 105 22.69 4.06 12.16
N LYS A 106 22.59 2.74 12.40
CA LYS A 106 21.91 1.79 11.52
C LYS A 106 20.60 1.30 12.14
N MET A 107 19.48 1.75 11.61
CA MET A 107 18.15 1.24 11.96
C MET A 107 17.77 0.08 11.03
N LEU A 108 17.35 -1.04 11.63
CA LEU A 108 16.76 -2.14 10.86
C LEU A 108 15.32 -1.79 10.48
N VAL A 109 15.04 -1.66 9.19
CA VAL A 109 13.70 -1.35 8.70
C VAL A 109 13.15 -2.56 7.96
N PHE A 110 11.90 -2.93 8.24
CA PHE A 110 11.19 -3.92 7.44
C PHE A 110 10.62 -3.23 6.21
N PHE A 111 11.29 -3.41 5.09
CA PHE A 111 10.76 -3.02 3.79
C PHE A 111 9.87 -4.16 3.30
N ASN A 112 8.56 -4.04 3.55
CA ASN A 112 7.58 -4.79 2.77
C ASN A 112 7.56 -4.12 1.40
N PRO A 113 8.01 -4.76 0.31
CA PRO A 113 8.00 -4.14 -1.01
C PRO A 113 6.54 -4.09 -1.48
N THR A 114 5.81 -3.07 -1.01
CA THR A 114 4.53 -2.66 -1.58
C THR A 114 4.75 -1.79 -2.82
N HIS A 115 5.99 -1.35 -3.06
CA HIS A 115 6.41 -0.66 -4.27
C HIS A 115 7.77 -1.20 -4.76
N GLU A 116 7.84 -1.41 -6.06
CA GLU A 116 8.96 -1.94 -6.83
C GLU A 116 10.11 -0.93 -6.98
N GLU A 117 10.85 -0.61 -5.91
CA GLU A 117 12.17 0.00 -6.12
C GLU A 117 13.26 -1.01 -5.78
N GLU A 118 14.01 -1.31 -6.85
CA GLU A 118 15.24 -2.11 -6.95
C GLU A 118 15.12 -3.62 -6.71
N LEU A 119 14.85 -4.35 -7.80
CA LEU A 119 15.02 -5.80 -7.87
C LEU A 119 15.96 -6.17 -9.03
N ASP A 120 17.25 -6.14 -8.72
CA ASP A 120 18.37 -6.80 -9.42
C ASP A 120 18.02 -8.04 -10.27
N ASP A 121 18.57 -8.09 -11.49
CA ASP A 121 18.18 -8.96 -12.62
C ASP A 121 18.42 -10.48 -12.49
N SER A 122 18.42 -11.06 -11.28
CA SER A 122 18.86 -12.45 -11.06
C SER A 122 17.75 -13.48 -10.77
N GLY A 123 16.49 -13.29 -11.22
CA GLY A 123 15.42 -14.26 -10.93
C GLY A 123 14.21 -14.21 -11.87
N ASN A 124 14.32 -14.88 -13.01
CA ASN A 124 13.56 -14.57 -14.23
C ASN A 124 12.12 -15.14 -14.35
N GLY A 125 11.62 -15.91 -13.37
CA GLY A 125 10.30 -16.57 -13.49
C GLY A 125 9.19 -15.91 -12.67
N SER A 126 9.42 -15.71 -11.37
CA SER A 126 8.39 -15.21 -10.45
C SER A 126 8.23 -13.69 -10.45
N LYS A 127 9.23 -12.95 -10.93
CA LYS A 127 9.22 -11.47 -10.96
C LYS A 127 8.31 -10.95 -12.08
N ALA A 128 8.43 -11.51 -13.28
CA ALA A 128 7.61 -11.15 -14.43
C ALA A 128 6.10 -11.37 -14.16
N VAL A 129 5.75 -12.50 -13.55
CA VAL A 129 4.38 -12.81 -13.15
C VAL A 129 3.83 -11.77 -12.16
N LYS A 130 4.61 -11.40 -11.15
CA LYS A 130 4.20 -10.40 -10.16
C LYS A 130 4.02 -9.01 -10.77
N ARG A 131 4.94 -8.59 -11.64
CA ARG A 131 4.87 -7.31 -12.34
C ARG A 131 3.66 -7.24 -13.27
N ALA A 132 3.43 -8.30 -14.05
CA ALA A 132 2.24 -8.42 -14.90
C ALA A 132 0.94 -8.28 -14.08
N LEU A 133 0.86 -8.96 -12.92
CA LEU A 133 -0.30 -8.86 -12.03
C LEU A 133 -0.45 -7.50 -11.38
N PHE A 134 0.65 -6.85 -11.00
CA PHE A 134 0.64 -5.47 -10.49
C PHE A 134 0.04 -4.51 -11.52
N THR A 135 0.58 -4.50 -12.74
CA THR A 135 0.09 -3.62 -13.81
C THR A 135 -1.38 -3.89 -14.15
N CYS A 136 -1.82 -5.15 -14.13
CA CYS A 136 -3.20 -5.51 -14.48
C CYS A 136 -4.22 -5.32 -13.33
N HIS A 137 -3.76 -5.09 -12.09
CA HIS A 137 -4.61 -5.02 -10.90
C HIS A 137 -4.47 -3.72 -10.12
N VAL A 138 -3.24 -3.36 -9.72
CA VAL A 138 -2.96 -2.26 -8.77
C VAL A 138 -2.80 -0.92 -9.50
N ASP A 139 -2.36 -0.94 -10.75
CA ASP A 139 -2.16 0.28 -11.53
C ASP A 139 -3.39 1.22 -11.43
N PRO A 140 -3.21 2.54 -11.27
CA PRO A 140 -4.32 3.49 -11.15
C PRO A 140 -5.34 3.38 -12.31
N LEU A 141 -4.87 3.04 -13.51
CA LEU A 141 -5.73 2.83 -14.69
C LEU A 141 -6.46 1.47 -14.64
N SER A 142 -5.91 0.50 -13.90
CA SER A 142 -6.50 -0.83 -13.71
C SER A 142 -7.57 -0.87 -12.61
N GLY A 143 -7.48 0.02 -11.61
CA GLY A 143 -8.56 0.29 -10.65
C GLY A 143 -8.93 -0.88 -9.73
N HIS A 144 -7.96 -1.68 -9.29
CA HIS A 144 -8.19 -2.80 -8.36
C HIS A 144 -9.26 -3.79 -8.83
N ALA A 145 -9.30 -4.07 -10.13
CA ALA A 145 -10.30 -4.94 -10.73
C ALA A 145 -10.30 -6.36 -10.12
N GLY A 146 -11.48 -6.99 -10.07
CA GLY A 146 -11.61 -8.35 -9.55
C GLY A 146 -10.88 -9.40 -10.40
N ARG A 147 -10.69 -10.60 -9.83
CA ARG A 147 -9.93 -11.73 -10.43
C ARG A 147 -10.16 -11.90 -11.93
N SER A 148 -11.41 -12.01 -12.39
CA SER A 148 -11.70 -12.28 -13.80
C SER A 148 -11.16 -11.18 -14.71
N LYS A 149 -11.46 -9.92 -14.41
CA LYS A 149 -10.99 -8.76 -15.18
C LYS A 149 -9.46 -8.64 -15.17
N THR A 150 -8.82 -8.89 -14.03
CA THR A 150 -7.35 -8.90 -13.95
C THR A 150 -6.76 -10.03 -14.78
N LEU A 151 -7.34 -11.24 -14.74
CA LEU A 151 -6.87 -12.39 -15.53
C LEU A 151 -7.04 -12.14 -17.02
N ASP A 152 -8.18 -11.59 -17.44
CA ASP A 152 -8.46 -11.31 -18.85
C ASP A 152 -7.48 -10.27 -19.40
N ARG A 153 -7.23 -9.19 -18.65
CA ARG A 153 -6.19 -8.20 -18.99
C ARG A 153 -4.80 -8.84 -19.07
N ALA A 154 -4.43 -9.68 -18.10
CA ALA A 154 -3.14 -10.34 -18.10
C ALA A 154 -2.97 -11.26 -19.32
N LYS A 155 -4.01 -11.98 -19.73
CA LYS A 155 -4.01 -12.87 -20.91
C LYS A 155 -3.86 -12.14 -22.25
N LEU A 156 -4.21 -10.85 -22.31
CA LEU A 156 -4.02 -10.06 -23.54
C LEU A 156 -2.55 -9.70 -23.79
N LEU A 157 -1.74 -9.64 -22.73
CA LEU A 157 -0.38 -9.10 -22.79
C LEU A 157 0.69 -10.15 -22.44
N TYR A 158 0.33 -11.18 -21.67
CA TYR A 158 1.27 -12.12 -21.07
C TYR A 158 0.72 -13.55 -21.07
N TYR A 159 1.63 -14.52 -20.95
CA TYR A 159 1.28 -15.93 -20.73
C TYR A 159 2.23 -16.57 -19.73
N TRP A 160 1.68 -17.33 -18.77
CA TRP A 160 2.46 -18.24 -17.94
C TRP A 160 1.61 -19.42 -17.42
N PRO A 161 2.22 -20.58 -17.11
CA PRO A 161 1.49 -21.69 -16.50
C PRO A 161 0.94 -21.30 -15.12
N GLY A 162 -0.37 -21.49 -14.91
CA GLY A 162 -1.00 -21.21 -13.62
C GLY A 162 -1.48 -19.77 -13.41
N MET A 163 -1.58 -18.95 -14.46
CA MET A 163 -2.12 -17.57 -14.43
C MET A 163 -3.35 -17.39 -13.56
N ASP A 164 -4.33 -18.28 -13.69
CA ASP A 164 -5.58 -18.19 -12.93
C ASP A 164 -5.36 -18.36 -11.41
N ARG A 165 -4.51 -19.32 -11.01
CA ARG A 165 -4.15 -19.55 -9.61
C ARG A 165 -3.43 -18.34 -9.04
N ASP A 166 -2.43 -17.83 -9.75
CA ASP A 166 -1.62 -16.71 -9.28
C ASP A 166 -2.43 -15.43 -9.21
N THR A 167 -3.28 -15.16 -10.22
CA THR A 167 -4.21 -14.02 -10.22
C THR A 167 -5.17 -14.10 -9.03
N ARG A 168 -5.73 -15.29 -8.75
CA ARG A 168 -6.62 -15.49 -7.60
C ARG A 168 -5.92 -15.18 -6.28
N ILE A 169 -4.71 -15.70 -6.08
CA ILE A 169 -3.94 -15.48 -4.85
C ILE A 169 -3.60 -14.00 -4.70
N TYR A 170 -3.15 -13.36 -5.79
CA TYR A 170 -2.74 -11.97 -5.81
C TYR A 170 -3.89 -11.01 -5.48
N VAL A 171 -5.02 -11.13 -6.18
CA VAL A 171 -6.21 -10.30 -5.93
C VAL A 171 -6.79 -10.55 -4.53
N LYS A 172 -6.76 -11.80 -4.05
CA LYS A 172 -7.23 -12.11 -2.68
C LYS A 172 -6.32 -11.49 -1.60
N ALA A 173 -5.02 -11.35 -1.87
CA ALA A 173 -4.08 -10.74 -0.95
C ALA A 173 -4.10 -9.20 -0.97
N CYS A 174 -4.75 -8.56 -1.94
CA CYS A 174 -4.79 -7.11 -2.08
C CYS A 174 -5.55 -6.44 -0.91
N ARG A 175 -4.84 -5.68 -0.07
CA ARG A 175 -5.43 -4.99 1.09
C ARG A 175 -6.51 -3.97 0.70
N HIS A 176 -6.27 -3.20 -0.36
CA HIS A 176 -7.25 -2.24 -0.88
C HIS A 176 -8.56 -2.96 -1.25
N CYS A 177 -8.47 -4.05 -2.00
CA CYS A 177 -9.65 -4.86 -2.31
C CYS A 177 -10.32 -5.44 -1.06
N GLN A 178 -9.56 -5.96 -0.09
CA GLN A 178 -10.16 -6.53 1.13
C GLN A 178 -10.85 -5.48 2.00
N GLN A 179 -10.39 -4.23 1.97
CA GLN A 179 -10.95 -3.15 2.77
C GLN A 179 -12.23 -2.57 2.17
N TYR A 180 -12.26 -2.38 0.84
CA TYR A 180 -13.37 -1.68 0.17
C TYR A 180 -14.39 -2.62 -0.48
N LYS A 181 -14.04 -3.89 -0.74
CA LYS A 181 -14.97 -4.80 -1.41
C LYS A 181 -16.03 -5.29 -0.42
N PRO A 182 -17.33 -5.07 -0.70
CA PRO A 182 -18.38 -5.55 0.19
C PRO A 182 -18.35 -7.07 0.25
N SER A 183 -18.56 -7.60 1.46
CA SER A 183 -18.73 -9.04 1.68
C SER A 183 -19.87 -9.57 0.81
N GLN A 184 -19.56 -10.48 -0.10
CA GLN A 184 -20.56 -11.22 -0.86
C GLN A 184 -21.07 -12.46 -0.12
N HIS A 185 -20.81 -12.59 1.19
CA HIS A 185 -21.60 -13.53 1.97
C HIS A 185 -23.04 -13.08 1.88
N LYS A 186 -23.81 -13.76 1.02
CA LYS A 186 -25.25 -13.78 1.12
C LYS A 186 -25.52 -14.19 2.55
N LYS A 187 -26.04 -13.26 3.38
CA LYS A 187 -26.84 -13.69 4.52
C LYS A 187 -27.81 -14.70 3.92
N CYS A 188 -27.84 -15.94 4.42
CA CYS A 188 -28.84 -16.90 3.95
C CYS A 188 -30.16 -16.14 3.98
N ALA A 189 -30.74 -15.85 2.81
CA ALA A 189 -32.08 -15.33 2.77
C ALA A 189 -32.91 -16.38 3.51
N GLY A 190 -33.77 -15.94 4.43
CA GLY A 190 -34.68 -16.85 5.11
C GLY A 190 -35.43 -17.70 4.08
N PRO A 191 -36.00 -18.84 4.49
CA PRO A 191 -36.74 -19.71 3.58
C PRO A 191 -37.71 -18.89 2.71
N TYR A 192 -37.53 -18.94 1.39
CA TYR A 192 -38.46 -18.31 0.47
C TYR A 192 -39.72 -19.17 0.39
N THR A 193 -40.86 -18.60 0.79
CA THR A 193 -42.15 -19.26 0.63
C THR A 193 -42.71 -18.91 -0.75
N SER A 194 -42.67 -19.86 -1.68
CA SER A 194 -43.33 -19.68 -2.99
C SER A 194 -44.81 -19.42 -2.79
N HIS A 195 -45.34 -18.42 -3.48
CA HIS A 195 -46.77 -18.18 -3.48
C HIS A 195 -47.42 -19.21 -4.42
N ASN A 196 -48.29 -20.06 -3.88
CA ASN A 196 -49.07 -21.00 -4.67
C ASN A 196 -50.27 -20.26 -5.25
N MET A 197 -50.12 -19.69 -6.45
CA MET A 197 -51.23 -19.09 -7.19
C MET A 197 -52.10 -20.21 -7.76
N THR A 198 -53.39 -20.19 -7.45
CA THR A 198 -54.36 -21.21 -7.86
C THR A 198 -55.19 -20.73 -9.07
N THR A 199 -55.22 -19.42 -9.31
CA THR A 199 -56.00 -18.81 -10.41
C THR A 199 -55.22 -17.72 -11.15
N PRO A 200 -55.52 -17.47 -12.45
CA PRO A 200 -54.94 -16.33 -13.17
C PRO A 200 -55.29 -15.00 -12.49
N TRP A 201 -54.35 -14.05 -12.48
CA TRP A 201 -54.49 -12.69 -11.90
C TRP A 201 -54.56 -12.59 -10.37
N GLU A 202 -54.31 -13.67 -9.64
CA GLU A 202 -54.37 -13.71 -8.16
C GLU A 202 -53.31 -12.83 -7.48
N VAL A 203 -52.12 -12.70 -8.09
CA VAL A 203 -51.05 -11.82 -7.62
C VAL A 203 -50.44 -11.08 -8.81
N MET A 204 -50.29 -9.77 -8.69
CA MET A 204 -49.55 -8.93 -9.64
C MET A 204 -48.37 -8.26 -8.94
N CYS A 205 -47.18 -8.42 -9.49
CA CYS A 205 -45.98 -7.71 -9.06
C CYS A 205 -45.65 -6.62 -10.07
N ILE A 206 -45.48 -5.39 -9.61
CA ILE A 206 -45.16 -4.23 -10.45
C ILE A 206 -43.79 -3.72 -10.03
N ASP A 207 -42.88 -3.56 -11.00
CA ASP A 207 -41.58 -2.92 -10.80
C ASP A 207 -41.50 -1.67 -11.67
N LEU A 208 -40.92 -0.60 -11.12
CA LEU A 208 -40.81 0.69 -11.78
C LEU A 208 -39.36 0.89 -12.23
N MET A 209 -39.14 0.82 -13.53
CA MET A 209 -37.84 1.13 -14.12
C MET A 209 -37.73 2.64 -14.36
N GLY A 210 -36.66 3.24 -13.82
CA GLY A 210 -36.39 4.68 -13.95
C GLY A 210 -36.02 5.09 -15.38
N GLN A 211 -36.38 6.33 -15.72
CA GLN A 211 -36.20 6.95 -17.04
C GLN A 211 -34.72 6.99 -17.49
N SER A 212 -34.45 6.40 -18.65
CA SER A 212 -33.22 6.65 -19.41
C SER A 212 -33.24 8.09 -19.89
N GLN A 213 -32.30 8.92 -19.42
CA GLN A 213 -32.19 10.29 -19.89
C GLN A 213 -31.90 10.29 -21.39
N HIS A 214 -32.90 10.60 -22.20
CA HIS A 214 -32.70 10.98 -23.59
C HIS A 214 -31.93 12.30 -23.56
N GLN A 215 -30.65 12.28 -23.93
CA GLN A 215 -29.88 13.50 -24.14
C GLN A 215 -30.60 14.35 -25.18
N GLY A 216 -31.08 15.52 -24.76
CA GLY A 216 -31.72 16.49 -25.62
C GLY A 216 -30.76 16.91 -26.71
N VAL A 217 -31.18 16.72 -27.95
CA VAL A 217 -30.51 17.21 -29.16
C VAL A 217 -30.38 18.73 -29.04
N SER A 218 -29.16 19.24 -29.22
CA SER A 218 -28.87 20.67 -29.31
C SER A 218 -29.67 21.27 -30.47
N LEU A 219 -30.56 22.22 -30.16
CA LEU A 219 -31.11 23.12 -31.15
C LEU A 219 -30.30 24.42 -31.12
N ASN A 220 -29.58 24.64 -32.20
CA ASN A 220 -28.90 25.88 -32.56
C ASN A 220 -29.88 27.07 -32.45
N GLY A 221 -29.45 28.13 -31.75
CA GLY A 221 -30.05 29.46 -31.81
C GLY A 221 -29.09 30.42 -32.48
N PHE A 222 -29.61 31.10 -33.50
CA PHE A 222 -28.98 32.03 -34.45
C PHE A 222 -28.20 33.20 -33.81
#